data_AF-A0A267MCM9-F1
#
_entry.id   AF-A0A267MCM9-F1
#
_cell.length_a   1.000
_cell.length_b   1.000
_cell.length_c   1.000
_cell.angle_alpha   90.00
_cell.angle_beta   90.00
_cell.angle_gamma   90.00
#
_symmetry.space_group_name_H-M   'P 1'
#
loop_
_entity.id
_entity.type
_entity.pdbx_description
1 polymer ?
#
loop_
_entity_poly.entity_id
_entity_poly.type
_entity_poly.pdbx_seq_one_letter_code
_entity_poly.pdbx_strand_id
1 'polypeptide(L)' 'MNFEKTNKIEKEIANIPVKELEERIENSNNDIDKRFWLTLKNRRLQYRQRKIINQKEFIR' A
#
# COMPACT_ATOMS: atom_id res chain seq x y z
N MET A 1 -16.61 -11.78 5.35
CA MET A 1 -15.24 -11.41 4.91
C MET A 1 -14.37 -11.37 6.16
N ASN A 2 -13.26 -12.11 6.21
CA ASN A 2 -12.50 -12.33 7.45
C ASN A 2 -11.58 -11.12 7.74
N PHE A 3 -12.10 -10.11 8.45
CA PHE A 3 -11.47 -8.78 8.63
C PHE A 3 -10.06 -8.83 9.22
N GLU A 4 -9.73 -9.84 10.03
CA GLU A 4 -8.40 -10.04 10.60
C GLU A 4 -7.33 -10.35 9.55
N LYS A 5 -7.67 -11.15 8.54
CA LYS A 5 -6.75 -11.52 7.46
C LYS A 5 -6.44 -10.32 6.56
N THR A 6 -7.44 -9.48 6.30
CA THR A 6 -7.29 -8.27 5.50
C THR A 6 -6.36 -7.25 6.17
N ASN A 7 -6.45 -7.07 7.50
CA ASN A 7 -5.56 -6.18 8.25
C ASN A 7 -4.10 -6.63 8.22
N LYS A 8 -3.82 -7.94 8.21
CA LYS A 8 -2.46 -8.45 8.14
C LYS A 8 -1.82 -8.09 6.80
N ILE A 9 -2.53 -8.35 5.69
CA ILE A 9 -2.04 -8.03 4.33
C ILE A 9 -1.79 -6.52 4.19
N GLU A 10 -2.69 -5.67 4.68
CA GLU A 10 -2.48 -4.21 4.60
C GLU A 10 -1.25 -3.74 5.39
N LYS A 11 -0.97 -4.35 6.56
CA LYS A 11 0.24 -4.06 7.33
C LYS A 11 1.51 -4.48 6.58
N GLU A 12 1.52 -5.67 5.99
CA GLU A 12 2.64 -6.15 5.17
C GLU A 12 2.92 -5.19 4.00
N ILE A 13 1.87 -4.81 3.25
CA ILE A 13 1.99 -3.85 2.13
C ILE A 13 2.51 -2.49 2.62
N ALA A 14 2.09 -2.03 3.80
CA ALA A 14 2.54 -0.76 4.37
C ALA A 14 4.03 -0.75 4.75
N ASN A 15 4.58 -1.92 5.09
CA ASN A 15 5.97 -2.10 5.50
C ASN A 15 6.94 -2.15 4.31
N ILE A 16 6.44 -2.38 3.09
CA ILE A 16 7.29 -2.35 1.90
C ILE A 16 7.87 -0.93 1.72
N PRO A 17 9.19 -0.78 1.55
CA PRO A 17 9.82 0.50 1.23
C PRO A 17 9.26 1.10 -0.06
N VAL A 18 9.01 2.42 -0.08
CA VAL A 18 8.55 3.11 -1.30
C VAL A 18 9.54 2.94 -2.44
N LYS A 19 10.83 3.09 -2.12
CA LYS A 19 11.90 3.00 -3.08
C LYS A 19 11.96 1.63 -3.75
N GLU A 20 11.75 0.55 -2.98
CA GLU A 20 11.67 -0.80 -3.53
C GLU A 20 10.49 -0.93 -4.51
N LEU A 21 9.32 -0.40 -4.15
CA LEU A 21 8.17 -0.41 -5.07
C LEU A 21 8.43 0.40 -6.35
N GLU A 22 9.12 1.52 -6.26
CA GLU A 22 9.51 2.35 -7.41
C GLU A 22 10.50 1.63 -8.32
N GLU A 23 11.56 1.05 -7.74
CA GLU A 23 12.54 0.25 -8.46
C GLU A 23 11.86 -0.95 -9.15
N ARG A 24 10.91 -1.62 -8.51
CA ARG A 24 10.15 -2.73 -9.11
C ARG A 24 9.27 -2.28 -10.27
N ILE A 25 8.62 -1.11 -10.16
CA ILE A 25 7.80 -0.53 -11.23
C ILE A 25 8.67 -0.15 -12.44
N GLU A 26 9.83 0.47 -12.20
CA GLU A 26 10.77 0.90 -13.24
C GLU A 26 11.41 -0.29 -13.97
N ASN A 27 11.77 -1.34 -13.22
CA ASN A 27 12.42 -2.54 -13.77
C ASN A 27 11.43 -3.60 -14.30
N SER A 28 10.12 -3.32 -14.32
CA SER A 28 9.12 -4.27 -14.81
C SER A 28 9.15 -4.41 -16.33
N ASN A 29 9.38 -5.63 -16.81
CA ASN A 29 9.48 -5.93 -18.24
C ASN A 29 8.12 -6.13 -18.94
N ASN A 30 7.04 -6.26 -18.17
CA ASN A 30 5.69 -6.42 -18.71
C ASN A 30 4.68 -5.52 -18.00
N ASP A 31 3.57 -5.22 -18.69
CA ASP A 31 2.54 -4.31 -18.20
C ASP A 31 1.80 -4.85 -16.96
N ILE A 32 1.71 -6.17 -16.83
CA ILE A 32 1.01 -6.84 -15.72
C ILE A 32 1.78 -6.63 -14.41
N ASP A 33 3.08 -6.89 -14.40
CA ASP A 33 3.97 -6.70 -13.25
C ASP A 33 4.00 -5.22 -12.87
N LYS A 34 4.11 -4.34 -13.87
CA LYS A 34 4.08 -2.89 -13.63
C LYS A 34 2.78 -2.47 -12.93
N ARG A 35 1.63 -2.96 -13.38
CA ARG A 35 0.32 -2.71 -12.74
C ARG A 35 0.22 -3.32 -11.36
N PHE A 36 0.78 -4.51 -11.16
CA PHE A 36 0.81 -5.17 -9.86
C PHE A 36 1.56 -4.32 -8.83
N TRP A 37 2.80 -3.91 -9.13
CA TRP A 37 3.60 -3.09 -8.23
C TRP A 37 2.99 -1.70 -8.01
N LEU A 38 2.42 -1.10 -9.07
CA LEU A 38 1.69 0.16 -8.96
C LEU A 38 0.48 0.04 -8.02
N THR A 39 -0.25 -1.07 -8.10
CA THR A 39 -1.40 -1.34 -7.22
C THR A 39 -0.98 -1.43 -5.76
N LEU A 40 0.15 -2.10 -5.47
CA LEU A 40 0.71 -2.16 -4.12
C LEU A 40 1.11 -0.77 -3.60
N LYS A 41 1.79 0.04 -4.42
CA LYS A 41 2.15 1.43 -4.09
C LYS A 41 0.91 2.27 -3.77
N ASN A 42 -0.13 2.17 -4.58
CA ASN A 42 -1.39 2.89 -4.37
C ASN A 42 -2.10 2.43 -3.09
N ARG A 43 -2.14 1.11 -2.84
CA ARG A 43 -2.80 0.57 -1.64
C ARG A 43 -2.09 1.01 -0.36
N ARG A 44 -0.77 1.03 -0.37
CA ARG A 44 0.05 1.57 0.71
C ARG A 44 -0.26 3.04 1.00
N LEU A 45 -0.39 3.85 -0.05
CA LEU A 45 -0.75 5.27 0.09
C LEU A 45 -2.13 5.43 0.74
N GLN A 46 -3.13 4.68 0.27
CA GLN A 46 -4.48 4.68 0.83
C GLN A 46 -4.48 4.30 2.32
N TYR A 47 -3.70 3.28 2.70
CA TYR A 47 -3.58 2.88 4.11
C TYR A 47 -2.98 3.98 4.98
N ARG A 48 -1.94 4.68 4.50
CA ARG A 48 -1.36 5.83 5.20
C ARG A 48 -2.35 6.99 5.33
N GLN A 49 -3.06 7.31 4.26
CA GLN A 49 -4.07 8.37 4.26
C GLN A 49 -5.18 8.08 5.27
N ARG A 50 -5.70 6.84 5.30
CA ARG A 50 -6.69 6.41 6.30
C ARG A 50 -6.20 6.58 7.73
N LYS A 51 -4.94 6.21 8.00
CA LYS A 51 -4.34 6.43 9.33
C LYS A 51 -4.31 7.91 9.71
N ILE A 52 -3.90 8.79 8.80
CA ILE A 52 -3.83 10.23 9.06
C ILE A 52 -5.23 10.82 9.27
N ILE A 53 -6.22 10.41 8.45
CA ILE A 53 -7.61 10.87 8.57
C ILE A 53 -8.18 10.44 9.93
N ASN A 54 -8.05 9.17 10.30
CA ASN A 54 -8.55 8.66 11.58
C ASN A 54 -7.83 9.30 12.79
N GLN A 55 -6.55 9.67 12.64
CA GLN A 55 -5.84 10.44 13.67
C GLN A 55 -6.39 11.86 13.83
N LYS A 56 -6.77 12.52 12.73
CA LYS A 56 -7.36 13.87 12.76
C LYS A 56 -8.79 13.87 13.31
N GLU A 57 -9.57 12.84 13.04
CA GLU A 57 -10.91 12.69 13.65
C GLU A 57 -10.84 12.48 15.16
N PHE A 58 -9.75 11.93 15.69
CA PHE A 58 -9.53 11.75 17.13
C PHE A 58 -9.16 13.06 17.88
N ILE A 59 -8.81 14.14 17.17
CA ILE A 59 -8.43 15.44 17.74
C ILE A 59 -9.61 16.43 17.74
N ARG A 60 -10.83 15.98 17.44
CA ARG A 60 -12.07 16.79 17.51
C ARG A 60 -12.96 16.34 18.64
#